data_AF-A0A962ZYP4-F1
#
_entry.id   AF-A0A962ZYP4-F1
#
_cell.length_a   1.000
_cell.length_b   1.000
_cell.length_c   1.000
_cell.angle_alpha   90.00
_cell.angle_beta   90.00
_cell.angle_gamma   90.00
#
_symmetry.space_group_name_H-M   'P 1'
#
loop_
_entity.id
_entity.type
_entity.pdbx_description
1 polymer ?
#
loop_
_entity_poly.entity_id
_entity_poly.type
_entity_poly.pdbx_seq_one_letter_code
_entity_poly.pdbx_strand_id
1 'polypeptide(L)'
;GEHIAGFVVYSCVLDEACIHNVAVHPADQRRGLGRGLLRAALEAARGRGARRCCLEVRVSNRAARGLYRALGFREDGLRKNYYSGADQSGVDQSGADQSGADQSGAGQSGADQSGAGLSSREDAVLLSIQL
;
A
#
# COMPACT_ATOMS: atom_id res chain seq x y z
N GLY A 1 22.87 -0.82 12.56
CA GLY A 1 22.84 -2.05 11.75
C GLY A 1 22.36 -1.70 10.36
N GLU A 2 22.62 -2.56 9.38
CA GLU A 2 22.08 -2.42 8.03
C GLU A 2 20.64 -2.96 8.00
N HIS A 3 19.70 -2.19 7.44
CA HIS A 3 18.30 -2.60 7.27
C HIS A 3 17.71 -2.07 5.97
N ILE A 4 16.64 -2.71 5.49
CA ILE A 4 15.91 -2.25 4.29
C ILE A 4 15.03 -1.06 4.68
N ALA A 5 15.39 0.14 4.20
CA ALA A 5 14.67 1.37 4.51
C ALA A 5 13.37 1.56 3.69
N GLY A 6 13.19 0.84 2.58
CA GLY A 6 11.99 0.92 1.75
C GLY A 6 12.11 0.19 0.43
N PHE A 7 11.00 0.09 -0.30
CA PHE A 7 10.92 -0.59 -1.59
C PHE A 7 9.86 0.04 -2.51
N VAL A 8 9.95 -0.31 -3.80
CA VAL A 8 8.94 -0.03 -4.82
C VAL A 8 8.74 -1.28 -5.69
N VAL A 9 7.49 -1.60 -6.00
CA VAL A 9 7.10 -2.68 -6.91
C VAL A 9 6.32 -2.08 -8.07
N TYR A 10 6.72 -2.43 -9.29
CA TYR A 10 6.04 -2.03 -10.52
C TYR A 10 6.05 -3.16 -11.55
N SER A 11 5.13 -3.12 -12.50
CA SER A 11 5.16 -3.94 -13.72
C SER A 11 5.27 -3.05 -14.96
N CYS A 12 5.75 -3.62 -16.06
CA CYS A 12 5.68 -3.03 -17.39
C CYS A 12 4.99 -4.00 -18.34
N VAL A 13 4.02 -3.50 -19.10
CA VAL A 13 3.30 -4.23 -20.14
C VAL A 13 3.24 -3.32 -21.36
N LEU A 14 3.82 -3.77 -22.48
CA LEU A 14 3.98 -2.94 -23.68
C LEU A 14 4.66 -1.60 -23.35
N ASP A 15 4.00 -0.48 -23.66
CA ASP A 15 4.46 0.88 -23.42
C ASP A 15 3.89 1.50 -22.14
N GLU A 16 3.27 0.71 -21.26
CA GLU A 16 2.75 1.19 -19.97
C GLU A 16 3.44 0.52 -18.78
N ALA A 17 3.73 1.31 -17.75
CA ALA A 17 4.17 0.84 -16.45
C ALA A 17 3.10 1.12 -15.38
N CYS A 18 2.97 0.26 -14.37
CA CYS A 18 2.09 0.54 -13.24
C CYS A 18 2.78 0.23 -11.91
N ILE A 19 2.71 1.18 -10.98
CA ILE A 19 3.27 1.06 -9.63
C ILE A 19 2.22 0.44 -8.71
N HIS A 20 2.58 -0.67 -8.08
CA HIS A 20 1.67 -1.46 -7.24
C HIS A 20 1.84 -1.15 -5.76
N ASN A 21 3.09 -1.01 -5.30
CA ASN A 21 3.36 -0.77 -3.90
C ASN A 21 4.62 0.09 -3.73
N VAL A 22 4.57 1.01 -2.78
CA VAL A 22 5.70 1.82 -2.34
C VAL A 22 5.61 1.94 -0.84
N ALA A 23 6.65 1.53 -0.13
CA ALA A 23 6.74 1.67 1.30
C ALA A 23 8.12 2.16 1.73
N VAL A 24 8.13 3.00 2.75
CA VAL A 24 9.35 3.45 3.44
C VAL A 24 9.14 3.18 4.91
N HIS A 25 10.12 2.53 5.53
CA HIS A 25 10.12 2.21 6.95
C HIS A 25 9.84 3.49 7.78
N PRO A 26 8.95 3.47 8.79
CA PRO A 26 8.50 4.68 9.49
C PRO A 26 9.62 5.57 10.01
N ALA A 27 10.71 4.99 10.54
CA ALA A 27 11.87 5.72 11.05
C ALA A 27 12.67 6.45 9.96
N ASP A 28 12.47 6.09 8.69
CA ASP A 28 13.22 6.62 7.53
C ASP A 28 12.35 7.51 6.62
N GLN A 29 11.09 7.73 6.99
CA GLN A 29 10.18 8.61 6.26
C GLN A 29 10.62 10.08 6.34
N ARG A 30 10.03 10.91 5.48
CA ARG A 30 10.30 12.37 5.39
C ARG A 30 11.75 12.76 5.04
N ARG A 31 12.60 11.79 4.69
CA ARG A 31 13.99 11.99 4.24
C ARG A 31 14.17 11.95 2.71
N GLY A 32 13.06 11.94 1.97
CA GLY A 32 13.08 11.88 0.50
C GLY A 32 13.22 10.48 -0.12
N LEU A 33 13.32 9.42 0.68
CA LEU A 33 13.49 8.05 0.18
C LEU A 33 12.39 7.59 -0.76
N GLY A 34 11.12 7.85 -0.41
CA GLY A 34 9.99 7.50 -1.29
C GLY A 34 10.08 8.19 -2.66
N ARG A 35 10.60 9.43 -2.70
CA ARG A 35 10.85 10.14 -3.95
C ARG A 35 11.97 9.48 -4.77
N GLY A 36 13.03 9.05 -4.10
CA GLY A 36 14.15 8.34 -4.73
C GLY A 36 13.70 7.00 -5.34
N LEU A 37 12.96 6.20 -4.58
CA LEU A 37 12.40 4.93 -5.04
C LEU A 37 11.52 5.12 -6.28
N LEU A 38 10.61 6.09 -6.25
CA LEU A 38 9.74 6.38 -7.39
C LEU A 38 10.53 6.83 -8.62
N ARG A 39 11.51 7.72 -8.47
CA ARG A 39 12.36 8.14 -9.60
C ARG A 39 13.10 6.98 -10.22
N ALA A 40 13.71 6.12 -9.40
CA ALA A 40 14.39 4.92 -9.88
C ALA A 40 13.44 3.98 -10.64
N ALA A 41 12.21 3.78 -10.15
CA ALA A 41 11.20 2.99 -10.85
C ALA A 41 10.79 3.61 -12.20
N LEU A 42 10.58 4.93 -12.26
CA LEU A 42 10.23 5.63 -13.50
C LEU A 42 11.37 5.58 -14.53
N GLU A 43 12.61 5.76 -14.09
CA GLU A 43 13.79 5.62 -14.94
C GLU A 43 13.96 4.20 -15.47
N ALA A 44 13.76 3.18 -14.62
CA ALA A 44 13.80 1.79 -15.03
C ALA A 44 12.66 1.44 -16.01
N ALA A 45 11.46 1.99 -15.81
CA ALA A 45 10.33 1.84 -16.71
C ALA A 45 10.60 2.49 -18.10
N ARG A 46 11.17 3.70 -18.12
CA ARG A 46 11.64 4.36 -19.36
C ARG A 46 12.63 3.49 -20.12
N GLY A 47 13.61 2.93 -19.41
CA GLY A 47 14.61 2.03 -19.99
C GLY A 47 14.02 0.76 -20.60
N ARG A 48 12.82 0.34 -20.17
CA ARG A 48 12.07 -0.80 -20.72
C ARG A 48 11.13 -0.42 -21.87
N GLY A 49 11.08 0.85 -22.27
CA GLY A 49 10.24 1.35 -23.35
C GLY A 49 8.86 1.84 -22.92
N ALA A 50 8.58 1.93 -21.62
CA ALA A 50 7.32 2.50 -21.15
C ALA A 50 7.29 4.01 -21.43
N ARG A 51 6.15 4.49 -21.95
CA ARG A 51 5.83 5.89 -22.28
C ARG A 51 4.87 6.52 -21.29
N ARG A 52 4.20 5.70 -20.49
CA ARG A 52 3.28 6.15 -19.45
C ARG A 52 3.44 5.30 -18.21
N CYS A 53 3.32 5.92 -17.04
CA CYS A 53 3.27 5.22 -15.76
C CYS A 53 1.99 5.55 -15.00
N CYS A 54 1.32 4.52 -14.49
CA CYS A 54 0.06 4.59 -13.76
C CYS A 54 0.22 4.18 -12.29
N LEU A 55 -0.62 4.71 -11.41
CA LEU A 55 -0.77 4.21 -10.04
C LEU A 55 -2.15 4.52 -9.48
N GLU A 56 -2.50 3.83 -8.40
CA GLU A 56 -3.71 4.06 -7.63
C GLU A 56 -3.35 4.43 -6.19
N VAL A 57 -4.11 5.34 -5.59
CA VAL A 57 -3.88 5.75 -4.20
C VAL A 57 -5.19 6.08 -3.50
N ARG A 58 -5.31 5.63 -2.25
CA ARG A 58 -6.39 5.99 -1.33
C ARG A 58 -6.59 7.52 -1.28
N VAL A 59 -7.85 7.97 -1.34
CA VAL A 59 -8.19 9.40 -1.22
C VAL A 59 -7.66 10.00 0.09
N SER A 60 -7.70 9.23 1.18
CA SER A 60 -7.21 9.66 2.50
C SER A 60 -5.69 9.82 2.59
N ASN A 61 -4.92 9.18 1.70
CA ASN A 61 -3.45 9.21 1.74
C ASN A 61 -2.89 10.51 1.12
N ARG A 62 -3.14 11.63 1.81
CA ARG A 62 -2.74 12.97 1.39
C ARG A 62 -1.22 13.10 1.20
N ALA A 63 -0.42 12.41 2.02
CA ALA A 63 1.04 12.44 1.92
C ALA A 63 1.54 11.83 0.61
N ALA A 64 1.07 10.62 0.26
CA ALA A 64 1.44 9.97 -0.99
C ALA A 64 0.92 10.76 -2.21
N ARG A 65 -0.33 11.25 -2.17
CA ARG A 65 -0.88 12.12 -3.22
C ARG A 65 -0.03 13.37 -3.46
N GLY A 66 0.41 14.02 -2.39
CA GLY A 66 1.32 15.16 -2.48
C GLY A 66 2.67 14.79 -3.11
N LEU A 67 3.24 13.65 -2.72
CA LEU A 67 4.48 13.13 -3.31
C LEU A 67 4.34 12.84 -4.81
N TYR A 68 3.27 12.16 -5.22
CA TYR A 68 3.03 11.81 -6.63
C TYR A 68 2.83 13.06 -7.49
N ARG A 69 2.02 14.02 -7.03
CA ARG A 69 1.86 15.31 -7.73
C ARG A 69 3.18 16.07 -7.84
N ALA A 70 4.00 16.08 -6.79
CA ALA A 70 5.32 16.70 -6.79
C ALA A 70 6.37 15.97 -7.66
N LEU A 71 6.04 14.78 -8.17
CA LEU A 71 6.80 14.05 -9.18
C LEU A 71 6.26 14.24 -10.60
N GLY A 72 5.12 14.92 -10.77
CA GLY A 72 4.52 15.18 -12.07
C GLY A 72 3.34 14.27 -12.43
N PHE A 73 2.92 13.38 -11.53
CA PHE A 73 1.68 12.62 -11.73
C PHE A 73 0.46 13.55 -11.71
N ARG A 74 -0.48 13.26 -12.60
CA ARG A 74 -1.76 13.94 -12.74
C ARG A 74 -2.90 12.99 -12.39
N GLU A 75 -3.99 13.52 -11.88
CA GLU A 75 -5.17 12.71 -11.56
C GLU A 75 -5.95 12.44 -12.85
N ASP A 76 -6.16 11.16 -13.16
CA ASP A 76 -6.89 10.70 -14.34
C ASP A 76 -8.35 10.37 -14.01
N GLY A 77 -8.66 10.07 -12.74
CA GLY A 77 -10.01 9.73 -12.32
C GLY A 77 -10.12 9.23 -10.88
N LEU A 78 -11.34 8.83 -10.52
CA LEU A 78 -11.69 8.31 -9.20
C LEU A 78 -12.41 6.96 -9.34
N ARG A 79 -11.90 5.92 -8.69
CA ARG A 79 -12.57 4.62 -8.56
C ARG A 79 -13.33 4.58 -7.24
N LYS A 80 -14.66 4.64 -7.34
CA LYS A 80 -15.53 4.62 -6.16
C LYS A 80 -15.53 3.26 -5.49
N ASN A 81 -15.50 3.24 -4.16
CA ASN A 81 -15.56 2.03 -3.34
C ASN A 81 -14.48 0.98 -3.69
N TYR A 82 -13.30 1.44 -4.13
CA TYR A 82 -12.25 0.54 -4.60
C TYR A 82 -11.64 -0.30 -3.48
N TYR A 83 -11.45 0.30 -2.31
CA TYR A 83 -10.98 -0.40 -1.12
C TYR A 83 -12.19 -0.73 -0.23
N SER A 84 -12.71 -1.94 -0.35
CA SER A 84 -13.79 -2.46 0.51
C SER A 84 -13.29 -3.66 1.32
N GLY A 85 -13.35 -3.57 2.64
CA GLY A 85 -13.07 -4.68 3.55
C GLY A 85 -11.57 -4.91 3.85
N ALA A 86 -11.27 -4.94 5.15
CA ALA A 86 -10.14 -5.64 5.77
C ALA A 86 -8.72 -5.44 5.19
N ASP A 87 -8.31 -4.21 4.85
CA ASP A 87 -6.86 -3.90 4.72
C ASP A 87 -6.23 -3.58 6.10
N GLN A 88 -6.76 -4.23 7.16
CA GLN A 88 -6.28 -4.19 8.54
C GLN A 88 -6.02 -5.63 9.01
N SER A 89 -5.04 -6.31 8.42
CA SER A 89 -4.35 -7.39 9.11
C SER A 89 -3.09 -7.77 8.35
N GLY A 90 -2.02 -7.01 8.60
CA GLY A 90 -0.71 -7.64 8.69
C GLY A 90 -0.70 -8.51 9.94
N VAL A 91 -1.18 -9.75 9.83
CA VAL A 91 -0.83 -10.85 10.73
C VAL A 91 -0.95 -12.14 9.93
N ASP A 92 0.17 -12.59 9.35
CA ASP A 92 0.35 -14.00 9.04
C ASP A 92 0.42 -14.74 10.38
N GLN A 93 -0.70 -15.28 10.85
CA GLN A 93 -0.72 -16.33 11.87
C GLN A 93 -1.04 -17.66 11.19
N SER A 94 -0.09 -18.17 10.42
CA SER A 94 -0.13 -19.54 9.89
C SER A 94 1.21 -20.19 10.17
N GLY A 95 1.35 -20.67 11.41
CA GLY A 95 2.52 -21.40 11.87
C GLY A 95 2.49 -21.72 13.36
N ALA A 96 1.34 -22.12 13.91
CA ALA A 96 1.29 -22.76 15.22
C ALA A 96 1.02 -24.26 15.00
N ASP A 97 2.11 -25.02 15.06
CA ASP A 97 2.14 -26.46 15.23
C ASP A 97 1.16 -26.88 16.34
N GLN A 98 0.17 -27.69 16.00
CA GLN A 98 -0.76 -28.26 16.98
C GLN A 98 -0.15 -29.54 17.55
N SER A 99 0.77 -29.38 18.50
CA SER A 99 1.12 -30.45 19.45
C SER A 99 0.43 -30.17 20.78
N GLY A 100 -0.48 -31.05 21.15
CA GLY A 100 -1.48 -30.82 22.20
C GLY A 100 -0.96 -30.69 23.63
N ALA A 101 -1.83 -30.18 24.49
CA ALA A 101 -2.01 -30.62 25.87
C ALA A 101 -3.23 -29.90 26.48
N ASP A 102 -4.09 -30.73 27.09
CA ASP A 102 -4.86 -30.47 28.31
C ASP A 102 -5.98 -29.41 28.31
N GLN A 103 -7.20 -29.91 28.58
CA GLN A 103 -8.39 -29.14 28.91
C GLN A 103 -8.50 -29.01 30.42
N SER A 104 -8.31 -27.80 30.97
CA SER A 104 -8.89 -27.47 32.28
C SER A 104 -9.10 -25.96 32.47
N GLY A 105 -10.39 -25.61 32.63
CA GLY A 105 -10.94 -24.53 33.46
C GLY A 105 -10.34 -23.13 33.43
N ALA A 106 -11.13 -22.16 32.96
CA ALA A 106 -11.52 -20.96 33.74
C ALA A 106 -12.55 -20.15 32.95
N GLY A 107 -13.63 -19.77 33.63
CA GLY A 107 -14.76 -19.08 33.02
C GLY A 107 -14.41 -17.70 32.46
N GLN A 108 -15.21 -17.26 31.49
CA GLN A 108 -15.28 -15.85 31.13
C GLN A 108 -16.74 -15.42 31.14
N SER A 109 -17.04 -14.69 32.21
CA SER A 109 -18.14 -13.75 32.39
C SER A 109 -18.29 -12.86 31.17
N GLY A 110 -19.54 -12.56 30.84
CA GLY A 110 -19.91 -11.72 29.72
C GLY A 110 -19.22 -10.35 29.73
N ALA A 111 -18.77 -9.97 28.55
CA ALA A 111 -18.69 -8.59 28.13
C ALA A 111 -19.42 -8.51 26.78
N ASP A 112 -20.62 -7.94 26.83
CA ASP A 112 -21.14 -7.02 25.82
C ASP A 112 -20.08 -6.61 24.79
N GLN A 113 -20.28 -7.06 23.55
CA GLN A 113 -19.65 -6.46 22.37
C GLN A 113 -20.74 -5.98 21.42
N SER A 114 -21.45 -4.94 21.86
CA SER A 114 -22.21 -4.04 21.01
C SER A 114 -21.28 -2.90 20.58
N GLY A 115 -20.43 -3.13 19.58
CA GLY A 115 -19.44 -2.13 19.13
C GLY A 115 -19.30 -2.13 17.61
N ALA A 116 -19.97 -1.19 16.97
CA ALA A 116 -20.01 -1.02 15.52
C ALA A 116 -18.62 -0.77 14.89
N GLY A 117 -18.38 -1.42 13.75
CA GLY A 117 -17.27 -1.11 12.85
C GLY A 117 -17.71 -1.34 11.40
N LEU A 118 -18.56 -0.46 10.88
CA LEU A 118 -18.97 -0.48 9.47
C LEU A 118 -17.73 -0.41 8.58
N SER A 119 -17.53 -1.44 7.74
CA SER A 119 -16.53 -1.49 6.66
C SER A 119 -16.68 -0.25 5.77
N SER A 120 -15.85 0.77 5.99
CA SER A 120 -15.91 2.01 5.23
C SER A 120 -15.28 1.75 3.87
N ARG A 121 -16.12 1.74 2.83
CA ARG A 121 -15.68 1.69 1.43
C ARG A 121 -14.88 2.96 1.15
N GLU A 122 -13.62 2.81 0.73
CA GLU A 122 -12.78 3.96 0.39
C GLU A 122 -12.52 4.03 -1.11
N ASP A 123 -12.56 5.25 -1.64
CA ASP A 123 -12.27 5.55 -3.04
C ASP A 123 -10.76 5.58 -3.31
N ALA A 124 -10.38 5.24 -4.54
CA ALA A 124 -9.03 5.39 -5.05
C ALA A 124 -8.95 6.49 -6.11
N VAL A 125 -7.92 7.31 -6.03
CA VAL A 125 -7.53 8.24 -7.08
C VAL A 125 -6.60 7.51 -8.04
N LEU A 126 -6.93 7.57 -9.33
CA LEU A 126 -6.07 7.11 -10.41
C LEU A 126 -5.14 8.25 -10.81
N LEU A 127 -3.83 7.97 -10.89
CA LEU A 127 -2.87 8.94 -11.36
C LEU A 127 -2.00 8.37 -12.49
N SER A 128 -1.59 9.24 -13.42
CA SER A 128 -0.55 8.90 -14.39
C SER A 128 0.46 10.02 -14.65
N ILE A 129 1.60 9.62 -15.21
CA ILE A 129 2.65 10.50 -15.71
C ILE A 129 3.13 10.00 -17.07
N GLN A 130 3.45 10.92 -17.98
CA GLN A 130 4.16 10.60 -19.22
C GLN A 130 5.65 10.43 -18.91
N LEU A 131 6.20 9.30 -19.37
CA LEU A 131 7.59 8.93 -19.22
C LEU A 131 8.40 9.48 -20.40
#